data_AF-A0A0G4E796-F1
#
_entry.id   AF-A0A0G4E796-F1
#
_cell.length_a   1.000
_cell.length_b   1.000
_cell.length_c   1.000
_cell.angle_alpha   90.00
_cell.angle_beta   90.00
_cell.angle_gamma   90.00
#
_symmetry.space_group_name_H-M   'P 1'
#
loop_
_entity.id
_entity.type
_entity.pdbx_description
1 polymer ?
#
loop_
_entity_poly.entity_id
_entity_poly.type
_entity_poly.pdbx_seq_one_letter_code
_entity_poly.pdbx_strand_id
1 'polypeptide(L)'
;TDPHFVDMPLKYDADIVIKKWTNLLDSCEGKVDKLQVEKFVIENFDEPGNELEEYMPQDYNIGPDNLKQISDSHYRHWALDLHDRWPTLCRQVKQNVKDNKDRYSIIPLPKPFIVPGGRFREMYYWDSFFTIKGLLASKMYKTVRDMIDNMGYMIEEYGFIPNGNRIYYLNRSQPPLLSWCIDAYIKETGDYDFIRTSLPWIEKELQFFKTYKTVKLDEWKSYLYRYHVNVDSPRPESYREDIETSEDCETLKCKQILWGELAAAAESGRDFSSRWFANVNSVMGNIKSIRTSHVLPVDLNAILLKNLSIAEEYCIYVGEHEKSEKYRNEKEELKEMIQKILWNDDLGCWFDFDMDKEHQILTYYDTNFFPLVTGINLDEHNQEKIASYITTVGILKYPGGIPTSLQVSGEQWDFPNAWAPTTWILIEGLNKIGLQELAKYIADKWLRKNYTVYRDADGKMFEKYNVTTGCALNIAGGGEYIVQEGFGW
;
A
#
# COMPACT_ATOMS: atom_id res chain seq x y z
N THR A 1 -4.64 6.98 24.23
CA THR A 1 -4.12 8.17 23.52
C THR A 1 -5.00 8.40 22.32
N ASP A 2 -5.20 9.66 21.96
CA ASP A 2 -5.90 10.04 20.74
C ASP A 2 -4.98 9.69 19.54
N PRO A 3 -5.41 8.90 18.53
CA PRO A 3 -4.61 8.61 17.34
C PRO A 3 -4.17 9.87 16.59
N HIS A 4 -4.77 11.03 16.89
CA HIS A 4 -4.46 12.30 16.26
C HIS A 4 -3.24 13.03 16.87
N PHE A 5 -2.74 12.61 18.05
CA PHE A 5 -1.64 13.32 18.71
C PHE A 5 -0.35 13.37 17.88
N VAL A 6 -0.05 12.31 17.13
CA VAL A 6 1.15 12.23 16.28
C VAL A 6 1.13 13.19 15.09
N ASP A 7 -0.04 13.73 14.75
CA ASP A 7 -0.21 14.69 13.68
C ASP A 7 -0.33 16.13 14.20
N MET A 8 -0.33 16.33 15.52
CA MET A 8 -0.40 17.67 16.12
C MET A 8 0.92 18.42 15.92
N PRO A 9 0.93 19.57 15.23
CA PRO A 9 2.14 20.38 15.10
C PRO A 9 2.57 20.98 16.43
N LEU A 10 3.87 21.15 16.63
CA LEU A 10 4.40 21.89 17.77
C LEU A 10 4.22 23.40 17.56
N LYS A 11 3.73 24.10 18.59
CA LYS A 11 3.67 25.58 18.62
C LYS A 11 5.05 26.23 18.76
N TYR A 12 6.00 25.50 19.32
CA TYR A 12 7.38 25.94 19.60
C TYR A 12 8.36 24.86 19.13
N ASP A 13 9.64 25.21 19.01
CA ASP A 13 10.66 24.21 18.66
C ASP A 13 10.72 23.09 19.71
N ALA A 14 11.05 21.87 19.28
CA ALA A 14 11.00 20.67 20.10
C ALA A 14 11.76 20.82 21.43
N ASP A 15 12.94 21.45 21.41
CA ASP A 15 13.74 21.70 22.62
C ASP A 15 13.00 22.57 23.66
N ILE A 16 12.21 23.54 23.21
CA ILE A 16 11.41 24.39 24.08
C ILE A 16 10.27 23.58 24.70
N VAL A 17 9.59 22.77 23.90
CA VAL A 17 8.46 21.94 24.38
C VAL A 17 8.95 20.87 25.35
N ILE A 18 10.08 20.21 25.05
CA ILE A 18 10.74 19.25 25.96
C ILE A 18 11.11 19.93 27.28
N LYS A 19 11.72 21.12 27.24
CA LYS A 19 12.04 21.86 28.46
C LYS A 19 10.81 22.21 29.30
N LYS A 20 9.71 22.62 28.65
CA LYS A 20 8.44 22.86 29.35
C LYS A 20 7.87 21.58 29.97
N TRP A 21 7.98 20.45 29.28
CA TRP A 21 7.55 19.15 29.80
C TRP A 21 8.37 18.72 31.02
N THR A 22 9.69 18.84 30.96
CA THR A 22 10.59 18.56 32.09
C THR A 22 10.26 19.43 33.29
N ASN A 23 10.04 20.73 33.08
CA ASN A 23 9.63 21.63 34.18
C ASN A 23 8.29 21.23 34.80
N LEU A 24 7.32 20.78 33.97
CA LEU A 24 6.03 20.29 34.46
C LEU A 24 6.23 19.03 35.32
N LEU A 25 7.01 18.07 34.83
CA LEU A 25 7.36 16.85 35.57
C LEU A 25 8.01 17.17 36.92
N ASP A 26 9.02 18.04 36.93
CA ASP A 26 9.73 18.45 38.15
C ASP A 26 8.79 19.11 39.15
N SER A 27 7.88 19.97 38.69
CA SER A 27 6.89 20.63 39.54
C SER A 27 5.84 19.70 40.15
N CYS A 28 5.68 18.50 39.58
CA CYS A 28 4.69 17.50 40.00
C CYS A 28 5.33 16.25 40.62
N GLU A 29 6.62 16.31 40.99
CA GLU A 29 7.38 15.15 41.50
C GLU A 29 7.27 13.92 40.58
N GLY A 30 7.22 14.14 39.27
CA GLY A 30 7.08 13.12 38.22
C GLY A 30 5.67 12.56 38.04
N LYS A 31 4.66 13.04 38.78
CA LYS A 31 3.27 12.55 38.70
C LYS A 31 2.35 13.63 38.14
N VAL A 32 2.24 13.68 36.82
CA VAL A 32 1.37 14.62 36.10
C VAL A 32 -0.01 14.00 35.94
N ASP A 33 -1.05 14.71 36.36
CA ASP A 33 -2.43 14.27 36.20
C ASP A 33 -2.98 14.55 34.79
N LYS A 34 -4.16 13.99 34.49
CA LYS A 34 -4.78 14.12 33.18
C LYS A 34 -5.05 15.58 32.78
N LEU A 35 -5.50 16.42 33.71
CA LEU A 35 -5.82 17.83 33.43
C LEU A 35 -4.55 18.62 33.09
N GLN A 36 -3.45 18.32 33.79
CA GLN A 36 -2.15 18.93 33.52
C GLN A 36 -1.59 18.49 32.16
N VAL A 37 -1.74 17.22 31.78
CA VAL A 37 -1.37 16.74 30.43
C VAL A 37 -2.22 17.45 29.36
N GLU A 38 -3.54 17.50 29.52
CA GLU A 38 -4.44 18.18 28.57
C GLU A 38 -4.06 19.66 28.40
N LYS A 39 -3.82 20.36 29.51
CA LYS A 39 -3.36 21.75 29.49
C LYS A 39 -2.02 21.89 28.78
N PHE A 40 -1.06 21.00 29.07
CA PHE A 40 0.24 21.01 28.42
C PHE A 40 0.12 20.83 26.90
N VAL A 41 -0.72 19.89 26.46
CA VAL A 41 -0.97 19.65 25.03
C VAL A 41 -1.58 20.89 24.39
N ILE A 42 -2.64 21.46 24.96
CA ILE A 42 -3.30 22.67 24.46
C ILE A 42 -2.32 23.85 24.35
N GLU A 43 -1.42 24.02 25.32
CA GLU A 43 -0.48 25.15 25.34
C GLU A 43 0.69 24.99 24.36
N ASN A 44 1.02 23.77 23.92
CA ASN A 44 2.25 23.50 23.16
C ASN A 44 2.04 22.86 21.79
N PHE A 45 0.83 22.42 21.47
CA PHE A 45 0.50 21.78 20.21
C PHE A 45 -0.70 22.47 19.54
N ASP A 46 -0.67 22.53 18.21
CA ASP A 46 -1.79 22.97 17.38
C ASP A 46 -2.68 21.79 16.98
N GLU A 47 -3.90 22.10 16.53
CA GLU A 47 -4.82 21.09 16.00
C GLU A 47 -4.29 20.46 14.70
N PRO A 48 -4.41 19.13 14.53
CA PRO A 48 -3.95 18.43 13.34
C PRO A 48 -4.84 18.71 12.13
N GLY A 49 -4.27 18.66 10.92
CA GLY A 49 -4.99 18.90 9.66
C GLY A 49 -4.80 20.28 9.04
N ASN A 50 -4.02 21.14 9.69
CA ASN A 50 -3.74 22.48 9.20
C ASN A 50 -2.47 22.56 8.34
N GLU A 51 -1.79 21.43 8.10
CA GLU A 51 -0.52 21.37 7.36
C GLU A 51 -0.69 21.54 5.84
N LEU A 52 -1.86 21.20 5.32
CA LEU A 52 -2.17 21.15 3.89
C LEU A 52 -3.21 22.19 3.51
N GLU A 53 -3.13 22.64 2.26
CA GLU A 53 -4.15 23.46 1.61
C GLU A 53 -4.71 22.74 0.38
N GLU A 54 -5.96 23.05 0.03
CA GLU A 54 -6.58 22.57 -1.20
C GLU A 54 -5.84 23.12 -2.41
N TYR A 55 -5.67 22.29 -3.43
CA TYR A 55 -5.00 22.67 -4.66
C TYR A 55 -5.86 22.27 -5.86
N MET A 56 -6.12 23.22 -6.77
CA MET A 56 -6.78 22.90 -8.04
C MET A 56 -5.72 22.40 -9.04
N PRO A 57 -5.78 21.13 -9.48
CA PRO A 57 -4.82 20.60 -10.45
C PRO A 57 -4.82 21.40 -11.76
N GLN A 58 -3.64 21.69 -12.30
CA GLN A 58 -3.50 22.55 -13.49
C GLN A 58 -4.05 21.91 -14.78
N ASP A 59 -4.08 20.59 -14.82
CA ASP A 59 -4.53 19.77 -15.94
C ASP A 59 -5.93 19.16 -15.70
N TYR A 60 -6.61 19.56 -14.62
CA TYR A 60 -8.03 19.26 -14.46
C TYR A 60 -8.84 19.88 -15.60
N ASN A 61 -9.71 19.09 -16.22
CA ASN A 61 -10.58 19.53 -17.30
C ASN A 61 -12.01 19.01 -17.06
N ILE A 62 -13.02 19.73 -17.53
CA ILE A 62 -14.40 19.29 -17.30
C ILE A 62 -14.74 18.14 -18.26
N GLY A 63 -14.71 16.93 -17.74
CA GLY A 63 -15.16 15.71 -18.43
C GLY A 63 -14.29 15.35 -19.64
N PRO A 64 -13.19 14.60 -19.45
CA PRO A 64 -12.28 14.26 -20.54
C PRO A 64 -12.97 13.39 -21.60
N ASP A 65 -12.63 13.63 -22.87
CA ASP A 65 -13.37 13.07 -24.01
C ASP A 65 -13.44 11.54 -24.05
N ASN A 66 -12.44 10.85 -23.50
CA ASN A 66 -12.46 9.39 -23.41
C ASN A 66 -13.53 8.87 -22.44
N LEU A 67 -13.82 9.58 -21.35
CA LEU A 67 -14.89 9.16 -20.42
C LEU A 67 -16.27 9.38 -21.05
N LYS A 68 -16.42 10.38 -21.93
CA LYS A 68 -17.66 10.61 -22.69
C LYS A 68 -17.99 9.49 -23.67
N GLN A 69 -17.02 8.64 -24.03
CA GLN A 69 -17.20 7.51 -24.94
C GLN A 69 -17.81 6.28 -24.26
N ILE A 70 -17.91 6.24 -22.93
CA ILE A 70 -18.58 5.16 -22.20
C ILE A 70 -20.04 5.08 -22.68
N SER A 71 -20.45 3.93 -23.23
CA SER A 71 -21.72 3.79 -23.94
C SER A 71 -22.93 3.89 -23.00
N ASP A 72 -22.88 3.18 -21.87
CA ASP A 72 -23.94 3.21 -20.87
C ASP A 72 -23.97 4.58 -20.18
N SER A 73 -25.13 5.24 -20.18
CA SER A 73 -25.26 6.59 -19.63
C SER A 73 -25.03 6.64 -18.13
N HIS A 74 -25.42 5.60 -17.36
CA HIS A 74 -25.25 5.59 -15.91
C HIS A 74 -23.79 5.46 -15.53
N TYR A 75 -23.07 4.53 -16.16
CA TYR A 75 -21.63 4.40 -15.95
C TYR A 75 -20.84 5.60 -16.47
N ARG A 76 -21.30 6.24 -17.55
CA ARG A 76 -20.70 7.49 -18.04
C ARG A 76 -20.83 8.62 -17.02
N HIS A 77 -22.02 8.85 -16.45
CA HIS A 77 -22.19 9.86 -15.40
C HIS A 77 -21.33 9.53 -14.18
N TRP A 78 -21.35 8.28 -13.72
CA TRP A 78 -20.53 7.87 -12.58
C TRP A 78 -19.03 8.12 -12.82
N ALA A 79 -18.50 7.78 -14.00
CA ALA A 79 -17.10 8.04 -14.33
C ALA A 79 -16.75 9.53 -14.37
N LEU A 80 -17.68 10.39 -14.83
CA LEU A 80 -17.51 11.85 -14.78
C LEU A 80 -17.57 12.39 -13.35
N ASP A 81 -18.49 11.87 -12.53
CA ASP A 81 -18.58 12.24 -11.11
C ASP A 81 -17.31 11.83 -10.34
N LEU A 82 -16.72 10.67 -10.67
CA LEU A 82 -15.42 10.25 -10.12
C LEU A 82 -14.28 11.16 -10.59
N HIS A 83 -14.28 11.59 -11.86
CA HIS A 83 -13.30 12.54 -12.36
C HIS A 83 -13.36 13.89 -11.62
N ASP A 84 -14.57 14.37 -11.32
CA ASP A 84 -14.79 15.62 -10.60
C ASP A 84 -14.39 15.56 -9.12
N ARG A 85 -14.08 14.37 -8.59
CA ARG A 85 -13.53 14.20 -7.23
C ARG A 85 -12.03 14.49 -7.15
N TRP A 86 -11.27 14.45 -8.24
CA TRP A 86 -9.81 14.65 -8.16
C TRP A 86 -9.40 15.98 -7.53
N PRO A 87 -10.00 17.14 -7.89
CA PRO A 87 -9.70 18.40 -7.21
C PRO A 87 -9.98 18.37 -5.70
N THR A 88 -11.01 17.63 -5.27
CA THR A 88 -11.39 17.54 -3.85
C THR A 88 -10.39 16.74 -3.01
N LEU A 89 -9.57 15.89 -3.65
CA LEU A 89 -8.53 15.09 -3.02
C LEU A 89 -7.12 15.66 -3.23
N CYS A 90 -6.96 16.69 -4.05
CA CYS A 90 -5.67 17.29 -4.31
C CYS A 90 -5.27 18.27 -3.20
N ARG A 91 -4.04 18.11 -2.70
CA ARG A 91 -3.48 18.90 -1.61
C ARG A 91 -2.10 19.42 -1.97
N GLN A 92 -1.73 20.54 -1.34
CA GLN A 92 -0.40 21.09 -1.37
C GLN A 92 0.07 21.39 0.06
N VAL A 93 1.36 21.17 0.34
CA VAL A 93 1.95 21.54 1.63
C VAL A 93 2.09 23.05 1.72
N LYS A 94 1.52 23.65 2.77
CA LYS A 94 1.58 25.09 3.02
C LYS A 94 3.02 25.58 3.22
N GLN A 95 3.27 26.84 2.86
CA GLN A 95 4.61 27.43 2.97
C GLN A 95 5.12 27.48 4.42
N ASN A 96 4.26 27.77 5.40
CA ASN A 96 4.65 27.80 6.82
C ASN A 96 5.15 26.45 7.33
N VAL A 97 4.64 25.33 6.80
CA VAL A 97 5.12 23.97 7.13
C VAL A 97 6.52 23.77 6.57
N LYS A 98 6.77 24.19 5.32
CA LYS A 98 8.10 24.12 4.69
C LYS A 98 9.14 24.92 5.46
N ASP A 99 8.75 26.12 5.92
CA ASP A 99 9.64 27.03 6.66
C ASP A 99 9.93 26.54 8.10
N ASN A 100 9.07 25.68 8.67
CA ASN A 100 9.16 25.22 10.06
C ASN A 100 9.05 23.69 10.17
N LYS A 101 9.65 22.96 9.21
CA LYS A 101 9.46 21.51 9.05
C LYS A 101 9.67 20.68 10.32
N ASP A 102 10.59 21.09 11.20
CA ASP A 102 10.94 20.36 12.43
C ASP A 102 9.84 20.41 13.50
N ARG A 103 8.78 21.21 13.28
CA ARG A 103 7.59 21.27 14.16
C ARG A 103 6.45 20.38 13.71
N TYR A 104 6.55 19.76 12.54
CA TYR A 104 5.48 18.97 11.94
C TYR A 104 5.92 17.54 11.75
N SER A 105 4.97 16.60 11.90
CA SER A 105 5.25 15.22 11.52
C SER A 105 5.16 15.00 10.01
N ILE A 106 4.45 15.85 9.26
CA ILE A 106 4.38 15.74 7.79
C ILE A 106 5.74 16.11 7.16
N ILE A 107 6.19 15.27 6.25
CA ILE A 107 7.35 15.53 5.40
C ILE A 107 6.89 16.48 4.28
N PRO A 108 7.46 17.69 4.17
CA PRO A 108 7.02 18.68 3.20
C PRO A 108 7.41 18.28 1.77
N LEU A 109 6.44 17.79 1.00
CA LEU A 109 6.62 17.47 -0.41
C LEU A 109 6.64 18.75 -1.28
N PRO A 110 7.50 18.80 -2.33
CA PRO A 110 7.66 19.99 -3.16
C PRO A 110 6.48 20.26 -4.10
N LYS A 111 5.77 19.22 -4.56
CA LYS A 111 4.66 19.30 -5.52
C LYS A 111 3.31 18.98 -4.87
N PRO A 112 2.19 19.42 -5.45
CA PRO A 112 0.86 18.93 -5.07
C PRO A 112 0.72 17.41 -5.27
N PHE A 113 -0.17 16.78 -4.52
CA PHE A 113 -0.44 15.34 -4.60
C PHE A 113 -1.91 15.03 -4.28
N ILE A 114 -2.37 13.85 -4.69
CA ILE A 114 -3.68 13.31 -4.32
C ILE A 114 -3.55 12.51 -3.03
N VAL A 115 -4.44 12.77 -2.06
CA VAL A 115 -4.58 11.95 -0.84
C VAL A 115 -5.64 10.86 -1.04
N PRO A 116 -5.59 9.74 -0.29
CA PRO A 116 -6.60 8.70 -0.41
C PRO A 116 -8.02 9.18 -0.08
N GLY A 117 -8.19 10.01 0.95
CA GLY A 117 -9.49 10.53 1.38
C GLY A 117 -9.82 10.24 2.85
N GLY A 118 -10.90 10.86 3.35
CA GLY A 118 -11.31 10.73 4.75
C GLY A 118 -10.27 11.26 5.73
N ARG A 119 -9.86 10.42 6.69
CA ARG A 119 -8.86 10.77 7.70
C ARG A 119 -7.42 10.84 7.18
N PHE A 120 -7.14 10.19 6.05
CA PHE A 120 -5.79 10.10 5.48
C PHE A 120 -5.46 11.39 4.75
N ARG A 121 -4.49 12.12 5.31
CA ARG A 121 -4.12 13.47 4.85
C ARG A 121 -2.76 13.48 4.19
N GLU A 122 -2.02 12.39 4.24
CA GLU A 122 -0.71 12.23 3.63
C GLU A 122 -0.80 11.49 2.28
N MET A 123 0.25 11.65 1.48
CA MET A 123 0.50 10.79 0.32
C MET A 123 0.93 9.42 0.84
N TYR A 124 0.18 8.37 0.49
CA TYR A 124 0.53 6.98 0.76
C TYR A 124 1.15 6.33 -0.48
N TYR A 125 2.16 5.50 -0.28
CA TYR A 125 3.02 5.06 -1.37
C TYR A 125 2.30 4.14 -2.36
N TRP A 126 1.84 2.95 -1.96
CA TRP A 126 1.27 2.01 -2.92
C TRP A 126 -0.13 2.45 -3.41
N ASP A 127 -0.91 3.16 -2.59
CA ASP A 127 -2.18 3.80 -2.95
C ASP A 127 -2.01 4.74 -4.16
N SER A 128 -0.88 5.44 -4.20
CA SER A 128 -0.58 6.39 -5.27
C SER A 128 -0.50 5.72 -6.64
N PHE A 129 -0.08 4.45 -6.75
CA PHE A 129 -0.07 3.76 -8.04
C PHE A 129 -1.48 3.59 -8.61
N PHE A 130 -2.42 3.13 -7.80
CA PHE A 130 -3.81 2.91 -8.23
C PHE A 130 -4.52 4.25 -8.49
N THR A 131 -4.25 5.26 -7.66
CA THR A 131 -4.68 6.64 -7.89
C THR A 131 -4.14 7.18 -9.23
N ILE A 132 -2.85 6.95 -9.52
CA ILE A 132 -2.23 7.33 -10.80
C ILE A 132 -2.91 6.65 -11.98
N LYS A 133 -3.33 5.37 -11.87
CA LYS A 133 -4.11 4.72 -12.95
C LYS A 133 -5.41 5.47 -13.23
N GLY A 134 -6.12 5.93 -12.20
CA GLY A 134 -7.33 6.75 -12.33
C GLY A 134 -7.06 8.14 -12.94
N LEU A 135 -5.98 8.80 -12.52
CA LEU A 135 -5.55 10.09 -13.07
C LEU A 135 -5.12 9.99 -14.53
N LEU A 136 -4.42 8.92 -14.92
CA LEU A 136 -4.07 8.64 -16.32
C LEU A 136 -5.32 8.42 -17.17
N ALA A 137 -6.30 7.65 -16.67
CA ALA A 137 -7.60 7.50 -17.32
C ALA A 137 -8.37 8.84 -17.42
N SER A 138 -8.10 9.78 -16.52
CA SER A 138 -8.62 11.15 -16.53
C SER A 138 -7.79 12.13 -17.37
N LYS A 139 -6.72 11.66 -18.01
CA LYS A 139 -5.75 12.47 -18.77
C LYS A 139 -5.06 13.58 -17.96
N MET A 140 -4.96 13.40 -16.64
CA MET A 140 -4.30 14.34 -15.73
C MET A 140 -2.79 14.02 -15.61
N TYR A 141 -2.10 14.09 -16.74
CA TYR A 141 -0.69 13.67 -16.87
C TYR A 141 0.29 14.52 -16.06
N LYS A 142 0.04 15.83 -15.92
CA LYS A 142 0.86 16.71 -15.10
C LYS A 142 0.69 16.37 -13.61
N THR A 143 -0.53 16.11 -13.17
CA THR A 143 -0.79 15.70 -11.79
C THR A 143 -0.09 14.38 -11.47
N VAL A 144 -0.15 13.41 -12.38
CA VAL A 144 0.60 12.15 -12.27
C VAL A 144 2.10 12.42 -12.17
N ARG A 145 2.65 13.30 -13.03
CA ARG A 145 4.07 13.63 -13.02
C ARG A 145 4.50 14.29 -11.71
N ASP A 146 3.71 15.22 -11.18
CA ASP A 146 3.97 15.88 -9.91
C ASP A 146 4.00 14.87 -8.73
N MET A 147 3.11 13.87 -8.73
CA MET A 147 3.14 12.78 -7.73
C MET A 147 4.39 11.90 -7.87
N ILE A 148 4.81 11.54 -9.08
CA ILE A 148 6.03 10.75 -9.30
C ILE A 148 7.28 11.54 -8.90
N ASP A 149 7.33 12.85 -9.20
CA ASP A 149 8.43 13.72 -8.78
C ASP A 149 8.52 13.82 -7.24
N ASN A 150 7.38 13.81 -6.52
CA ASN A 150 7.35 13.72 -5.06
C ASN A 150 7.89 12.38 -4.53
N MET A 151 7.60 11.27 -5.22
CA MET A 151 8.21 9.98 -4.89
C MET A 151 9.74 10.01 -5.11
N GLY A 152 10.18 10.57 -6.23
CA GLY A 152 11.60 10.80 -6.52
C GLY A 152 12.29 11.66 -5.46
N TYR A 153 11.62 12.72 -5.00
CA TYR A 153 12.09 13.56 -3.88
C TYR A 153 12.32 12.74 -2.60
N MET A 154 11.38 11.87 -2.22
CA MET A 154 11.55 11.01 -1.04
C MET A 154 12.69 10.00 -1.20
N ILE A 155 12.89 9.45 -2.40
CA ILE A 155 14.05 8.60 -2.71
C ILE A 155 15.36 9.38 -2.54
N GLU A 156 15.44 10.62 -3.01
CA GLU A 156 16.65 11.45 -2.90
C GLU A 156 16.97 11.81 -1.44
N GLU A 157 15.96 12.16 -0.64
CA GLU A 157 16.14 12.58 0.74
C GLU A 157 16.36 11.41 1.72
N TYR A 158 15.67 10.29 1.53
CA TYR A 158 15.61 9.19 2.51
C TYR A 158 16.17 7.85 1.99
N GLY A 159 16.45 7.75 0.69
CA GLY A 159 16.94 6.52 0.05
C GLY A 159 15.86 5.48 -0.27
N PHE A 160 14.62 5.70 0.17
CA PHE A 160 13.44 4.88 -0.10
C PHE A 160 12.18 5.74 0.04
N ILE A 161 11.03 5.24 -0.42
CA ILE A 161 9.74 5.91 -0.21
C ILE A 161 9.11 5.37 1.08
N PRO A 162 8.88 6.21 2.11
CA PRO A 162 8.20 5.78 3.33
C PRO A 162 6.73 5.41 3.06
N ASN A 163 6.12 4.65 3.97
CA ASN A 163 4.70 4.24 3.89
C ASN A 163 3.77 5.42 3.50
N GLY A 164 3.94 6.55 4.16
CA GLY A 164 3.45 7.84 3.71
C GLY A 164 4.41 8.97 4.07
N ASN A 165 4.13 10.20 3.63
CA ASN A 165 5.01 11.34 3.88
C ASN A 165 4.90 11.91 5.31
N ARG A 166 5.13 11.07 6.33
CA ARG A 166 5.24 11.44 7.75
C ARG A 166 6.54 10.91 8.34
N ILE A 167 7.15 11.64 9.29
CA ILE A 167 8.44 11.26 9.89
C ILE A 167 8.38 9.93 10.65
N TYR A 168 7.23 9.56 11.22
CA TYR A 168 7.04 8.29 11.91
C TYR A 168 6.91 7.08 10.96
N TYR A 169 6.85 7.32 9.64
CA TYR A 169 6.97 6.29 8.61
C TYR A 169 8.41 6.11 8.11
N LEU A 170 9.39 6.90 8.55
CA LEU A 170 10.79 6.77 8.10
C LEU A 170 11.52 5.50 8.58
N ASN A 171 10.83 4.59 9.28
CA ASN A 171 11.33 3.25 9.58
C ASN A 171 10.85 2.17 8.60
N ARG A 172 9.86 2.46 7.74
CA ARG A 172 9.20 1.45 6.89
C ARG A 172 8.71 2.03 5.57
N SER A 173 8.75 1.21 4.52
CA SER A 173 8.24 1.55 3.19
C SER A 173 6.77 1.08 3.03
N GLN A 174 6.40 0.76 1.81
CA GLN A 174 5.17 0.07 1.40
C GLN A 174 5.50 -0.81 0.16
N PRO A 175 4.54 -1.55 -0.42
CA PRO A 175 4.80 -2.29 -1.68
C PRO A 175 5.42 -1.38 -2.77
N PRO A 176 6.61 -1.72 -3.33
CA PRO A 176 7.42 -0.76 -4.09
C PRO A 176 6.95 -0.58 -5.54
N LEU A 177 6.01 0.34 -5.76
CA LEU A 177 5.36 0.56 -7.05
C LEU A 177 5.87 1.79 -7.84
N LEU A 178 6.93 2.47 -7.40
CA LEU A 178 7.49 3.66 -8.09
C LEU A 178 7.78 3.38 -9.56
N SER A 179 8.48 2.28 -9.86
CA SER A 179 8.81 1.94 -11.25
C SER A 179 7.55 1.67 -12.09
N TRP A 180 6.47 1.18 -11.48
CA TRP A 180 5.19 0.96 -12.16
C TRP A 180 4.47 2.28 -12.43
N CYS A 181 4.54 3.25 -11.51
CA CYS A 181 4.02 4.60 -11.70
C CYS A 181 4.72 5.29 -12.88
N ILE A 182 6.07 5.24 -12.90
CA ILE A 182 6.89 5.78 -13.98
C ILE A 182 6.53 5.10 -15.31
N ASP A 183 6.49 3.77 -15.33
CA ASP A 183 6.19 3.00 -16.53
C ASP A 183 4.79 3.26 -17.10
N ALA A 184 3.79 3.35 -16.22
CA ALA A 184 2.44 3.71 -16.63
C ALA A 184 2.38 5.13 -17.22
N TYR A 185 3.06 6.11 -16.61
CA TYR A 185 3.12 7.48 -17.11
C TYR A 185 3.82 7.57 -18.47
N ILE A 186 4.99 6.94 -18.61
CA ILE A 186 5.79 7.01 -19.85
C ILE A 186 5.05 6.32 -21.01
N LYS A 187 4.45 5.15 -20.78
CA LYS A 187 3.69 4.44 -21.82
C LYS A 187 2.47 5.22 -22.30
N GLU A 188 1.82 5.97 -21.41
CA GLU A 188 0.64 6.77 -21.75
C GLU A 188 1.00 8.10 -22.45
N THR A 189 2.10 8.75 -22.02
CA THR A 189 2.47 10.10 -22.49
C THR A 189 3.50 10.12 -23.61
N GLY A 190 4.30 9.06 -23.75
CA GLY A 190 5.47 9.04 -24.63
C GLY A 190 6.65 9.90 -24.14
N ASP A 191 6.65 10.35 -22.88
CA ASP A 191 7.73 11.13 -22.27
C ASP A 191 8.95 10.26 -21.92
N TYR A 192 9.57 9.66 -22.94
CA TYR A 192 10.71 8.76 -22.75
C TYR A 192 11.99 9.48 -22.28
N ASP A 193 12.09 10.80 -22.46
CA ASP A 193 13.22 11.58 -21.93
C ASP A 193 13.25 11.53 -20.38
N PHE A 194 12.09 11.37 -19.75
CA PHE A 194 11.99 11.22 -18.30
C PHE A 194 12.76 10.00 -17.76
N ILE A 195 12.98 8.96 -18.55
CA ILE A 195 13.72 7.76 -18.12
C ILE A 195 15.09 8.13 -17.54
N ARG A 196 15.78 9.12 -18.13
CA ARG A 196 17.10 9.56 -17.65
C ARG A 196 17.05 10.17 -16.26
N THR A 197 15.94 10.82 -15.90
CA THR A 197 15.73 11.39 -14.57
C THR A 197 15.27 10.33 -13.59
N SER A 198 14.38 9.43 -14.00
CA SER A 198 13.68 8.52 -13.11
C SER A 198 14.40 7.19 -12.87
N LEU A 199 15.26 6.75 -13.79
CA LEU A 199 16.03 5.50 -13.64
C LEU A 199 16.87 5.49 -12.34
N PRO A 200 17.65 6.54 -11.99
CA PRO A 200 18.38 6.58 -10.73
C PRO A 200 17.49 6.36 -9.49
N TRP A 201 16.23 6.80 -9.51
CA TRP A 201 15.29 6.58 -8.41
C TRP A 201 14.89 5.11 -8.30
N ILE A 202 14.62 4.45 -9.43
CA ILE A 202 14.34 3.01 -9.51
C ILE A 202 15.54 2.21 -8.98
N GLU A 203 16.77 2.57 -9.39
CA GLU A 203 17.98 1.89 -8.94
C GLU A 203 18.19 2.01 -7.42
N LYS A 204 17.96 3.21 -6.85
CA LYS A 204 18.05 3.45 -5.40
C LYS A 204 17.04 2.62 -4.62
N GLU A 205 15.78 2.58 -5.08
CA GLU A 205 14.74 1.80 -4.42
C GLU A 205 15.04 0.29 -4.48
N LEU A 206 15.40 -0.24 -5.66
CA LEU A 206 15.82 -1.63 -5.80
C LEU A 206 16.97 -1.97 -4.84
N GLN A 207 17.94 -1.06 -4.70
CA GLN A 207 19.06 -1.23 -3.78
C GLN A 207 18.62 -1.23 -2.31
N PHE A 208 17.67 -0.37 -1.92
CA PHE A 208 17.09 -0.39 -0.57
C PHE A 208 16.46 -1.75 -0.25
N PHE A 209 15.55 -2.25 -1.11
CA PHE A 209 14.92 -3.55 -0.89
C PHE A 209 15.95 -4.68 -0.91
N LYS A 210 16.95 -4.63 -1.81
CA LYS A 210 18.01 -5.63 -1.86
C LYS A 210 18.84 -5.68 -0.58
N THR A 211 19.20 -4.52 -0.03
CA THR A 211 20.02 -4.42 1.18
C THR A 211 19.27 -4.85 2.44
N TYR A 212 18.00 -4.45 2.59
CA TYR A 212 17.30 -4.56 3.87
C TYR A 212 16.19 -5.61 3.92
N LYS A 213 15.74 -6.12 2.76
CA LYS A 213 14.52 -6.93 2.66
C LYS A 213 14.76 -8.32 2.08
N THR A 214 16.00 -8.70 1.80
CA THR A 214 16.33 -10.01 1.22
C THR A 214 16.57 -11.08 2.29
N VAL A 215 16.21 -12.32 1.94
CA VAL A 215 16.52 -13.53 2.69
C VAL A 215 17.00 -14.60 1.72
N LYS A 216 18.08 -15.29 2.07
CA LYS A 216 18.58 -16.46 1.36
C LYS A 216 18.78 -17.59 2.35
N LEU A 217 18.04 -18.69 2.17
CA LEU A 217 18.28 -19.94 2.89
C LEU A 217 19.41 -20.73 2.21
N ASP A 218 20.11 -21.57 2.96
CA ASP A 218 21.37 -22.20 2.52
C ASP A 218 21.23 -23.01 1.22
N GLU A 219 20.11 -23.70 1.01
CA GLU A 219 19.86 -24.53 -0.18
C GLU A 219 19.38 -23.72 -1.41
N TRP A 220 19.18 -22.42 -1.27
CA TRP A 220 18.60 -21.59 -2.30
C TRP A 220 19.64 -21.02 -3.24
N LYS A 221 19.33 -21.02 -4.53
CA LYS A 221 20.21 -20.47 -5.57
C LYS A 221 20.40 -18.96 -5.39
N SER A 222 19.30 -18.25 -5.13
CA SER A 222 19.28 -16.80 -4.92
C SER A 222 18.35 -16.43 -3.76
N TYR A 223 18.20 -15.14 -3.48
CA TYR A 223 17.36 -14.62 -2.41
C TYR A 223 15.89 -14.45 -2.86
N LEU A 224 15.00 -14.43 -1.87
CA LEU A 224 13.66 -13.87 -1.98
C LEU A 224 13.55 -12.66 -1.04
N TYR A 225 12.45 -11.93 -1.11
CA TYR A 225 12.21 -10.73 -0.32
C TYR A 225 11.12 -10.97 0.73
N ARG A 226 11.21 -10.24 1.85
CA ARG A 226 10.21 -10.15 2.92
C ARG A 226 10.00 -8.71 3.39
N TYR A 227 8.84 -8.45 3.96
CA TYR A 227 8.65 -7.26 4.80
C TYR A 227 9.31 -7.48 6.16
N HIS A 228 10.10 -6.52 6.62
CA HIS A 228 10.83 -6.63 7.89
C HIS A 228 11.24 -5.24 8.37
N VAL A 229 10.76 -4.86 9.55
CA VAL A 229 10.98 -3.54 10.13
C VAL A 229 11.59 -3.71 11.51
N ASN A 230 12.74 -3.10 11.74
CA ASN A 230 13.34 -3.02 13.07
C ASN A 230 12.83 -1.77 13.77
N VAL A 231 12.31 -1.94 14.98
CA VAL A 231 11.80 -0.83 15.80
C VAL A 231 12.29 -0.94 17.23
N ASP A 232 12.50 0.21 17.86
CA ASP A 232 12.84 0.29 19.29
C ASP A 232 11.61 0.64 20.16
N SER A 233 10.51 1.06 19.54
CA SER A 233 9.29 1.52 20.19
C SER A 233 8.04 1.10 19.40
N PRO A 234 6.84 1.16 20.02
CA PRO A 234 5.56 1.04 19.32
C PRO A 234 5.45 1.99 18.12
N ARG A 235 4.60 1.65 17.15
CA ARG A 235 4.20 2.56 16.07
C ARG A 235 3.60 3.83 16.69
N PRO A 236 4.12 5.04 16.40
CA PRO A 236 3.58 6.26 16.99
C PRO A 236 2.07 6.44 16.71
N GLU A 237 1.61 6.13 15.49
CA GLU A 237 0.23 6.33 15.07
C GLU A 237 -0.78 5.34 15.67
N SER A 238 -0.29 4.21 16.19
CA SER A 238 -1.07 3.17 16.89
C SER A 238 -0.42 2.82 18.24
N TYR A 239 0.13 3.82 18.94
CA TYR A 239 1.01 3.60 20.10
C TYR A 239 0.31 2.81 21.21
N ARG A 240 -0.97 3.11 21.49
CA ARG A 240 -1.72 2.42 22.55
C ARG A 240 -2.00 0.98 22.15
N GLU A 241 -2.47 0.77 20.94
CA GLU A 241 -2.85 -0.53 20.39
C GLU A 241 -1.65 -1.49 20.38
N ASP A 242 -0.47 -1.00 19.99
CA ASP A 242 0.79 -1.75 20.02
C ASP A 242 1.27 -2.06 21.45
N ILE A 243 1.07 -1.13 22.40
CA ILE A 243 1.37 -1.37 23.81
C ILE A 243 0.46 -2.46 24.37
N GLU A 244 -0.85 -2.34 24.17
CA GLU A 244 -1.87 -3.29 24.63
C GLU A 244 -1.65 -4.69 24.01
N THR A 245 -1.31 -4.75 22.72
CA THR A 245 -1.00 -6.02 22.03
C THR A 245 0.23 -6.69 22.62
N SER A 246 1.20 -5.92 23.11
CA SER A 246 2.46 -6.39 23.69
C SER A 246 2.45 -6.60 25.21
N GLU A 247 1.29 -6.53 25.86
CA GLU A 247 1.17 -6.68 27.33
C GLU A 247 1.71 -8.01 27.86
N ASP A 248 1.51 -9.09 27.09
CA ASP A 248 1.95 -10.44 27.49
C ASP A 248 3.47 -10.66 27.27
N CYS A 249 4.17 -9.72 26.63
CA CYS A 249 5.62 -9.80 26.43
C CYS A 249 6.37 -9.33 27.69
N GLU A 250 7.01 -10.26 28.39
CA GLU A 250 7.75 -9.97 29.64
C GLU A 250 9.05 -9.17 29.44
N THR A 251 9.67 -9.28 28.26
CA THR A 251 10.97 -8.62 27.96
C THR A 251 10.84 -7.55 26.90
N LEU A 252 11.68 -6.51 26.98
CA LEU A 252 11.76 -5.48 25.94
C LEU A 252 12.06 -6.09 24.56
N LYS A 253 12.89 -7.14 24.50
CA LYS A 253 13.21 -7.81 23.24
C LYS A 253 11.97 -8.49 22.62
N CYS A 254 11.14 -9.14 23.44
CA CYS A 254 9.85 -9.70 22.97
C CYS A 254 8.96 -8.59 22.40
N LYS A 255 8.85 -7.47 23.11
CA LYS A 255 8.06 -6.31 22.66
C LYS A 255 8.57 -5.73 21.35
N GLN A 256 9.87 -5.51 21.23
CA GLN A 256 10.50 -4.98 20.01
C GLN A 256 10.31 -5.91 18.80
N ILE A 257 10.38 -7.23 19.00
CA ILE A 257 10.07 -8.19 17.94
C ILE A 257 8.61 -8.01 17.51
N LEU A 258 7.66 -8.08 18.45
CA LEU A 258 6.24 -7.96 18.14
C LEU A 258 5.87 -6.62 17.48
N TRP A 259 6.42 -5.50 17.96
CA TRP A 259 6.25 -4.19 17.32
C TRP A 259 6.86 -4.16 15.91
N GLY A 260 7.98 -4.83 15.69
CA GLY A 260 8.58 -5.00 14.37
C GLY A 260 7.69 -5.79 13.41
N GLU A 261 7.02 -6.84 13.90
CA GLU A 261 6.07 -7.64 13.11
C GLU A 261 4.81 -6.86 12.74
N LEU A 262 4.29 -6.04 13.67
CA LEU A 262 3.18 -5.10 13.44
C LEU A 262 3.56 -4.04 12.40
N ALA A 263 4.74 -3.43 12.55
CA ALA A 263 5.26 -2.45 11.60
C ALA A 263 5.55 -3.06 10.22
N ALA A 264 6.00 -4.31 10.14
CA ALA A 264 6.18 -5.04 8.89
C ALA A 264 4.84 -5.35 8.20
N ALA A 265 3.77 -5.62 8.95
CA ALA A 265 2.44 -5.76 8.35
C ALA A 265 1.93 -4.44 7.78
N ALA A 266 2.19 -3.30 8.45
CA ALA A 266 1.92 -1.98 7.89
C ALA A 266 2.78 -1.70 6.63
N GLU A 267 4.05 -2.13 6.61
CA GLU A 267 4.92 -2.07 5.42
C GLU A 267 4.39 -2.92 4.26
N SER A 268 3.67 -4.00 4.55
CA SER A 268 3.06 -4.83 3.51
C SER A 268 1.82 -4.21 2.86
N GLY A 269 1.26 -3.15 3.46
CA GLY A 269 -0.07 -2.61 3.12
C GLY A 269 -1.22 -3.53 3.56
N ARG A 270 -0.97 -4.53 4.40
CA ARG A 270 -1.96 -5.52 4.89
C ARG A 270 -2.03 -5.56 6.42
N ASP A 271 -2.19 -4.40 7.02
CA ASP A 271 -2.40 -4.17 8.45
C ASP A 271 -3.91 -4.13 8.79
N PHE A 272 -4.52 -5.16 9.37
CA PHE A 272 -3.98 -6.50 9.57
C PHE A 272 -4.76 -7.56 8.78
N SER A 273 -4.17 -8.74 8.73
CA SER A 273 -4.67 -9.92 8.02
C SER A 273 -4.19 -11.18 8.72
N SER A 274 -5.05 -12.20 8.75
CA SER A 274 -4.73 -13.56 9.15
C SER A 274 -3.60 -14.19 8.32
N ARG A 275 -3.27 -13.62 7.16
CA ARG A 275 -2.09 -13.94 6.35
C ARG A 275 -0.80 -13.95 7.16
N TRP A 276 -0.69 -13.08 8.15
CA TRP A 276 0.51 -12.89 8.97
C TRP A 276 0.47 -13.63 10.30
N PHE A 277 -0.67 -14.23 10.65
CA PHE A 277 -0.88 -14.82 11.97
C PHE A 277 -0.43 -16.27 12.00
N ALA A 278 0.04 -16.73 13.16
CA ALA A 278 0.40 -18.13 13.32
C ALA A 278 -0.87 -19.00 13.34
N ASN A 279 -0.88 -20.05 12.51
CA ASN A 279 -1.95 -21.05 12.46
C ASN A 279 -1.73 -22.23 13.43
N VAL A 280 -0.79 -22.12 14.37
CA VAL A 280 -0.44 -23.16 15.35
C VAL A 280 -0.17 -22.50 16.70
N ASN A 281 -0.52 -23.18 17.80
CA ASN A 281 -0.36 -22.81 19.23
C ASN A 281 -1.57 -22.12 19.90
N SER A 282 -1.48 -21.89 21.22
CA SER A 282 -2.53 -21.35 22.11
C SER A 282 -2.97 -19.91 21.80
N VAL A 283 -2.32 -19.24 20.84
CA VAL A 283 -2.57 -17.85 20.40
C VAL A 283 -3.04 -17.80 18.94
N MET A 284 -3.56 -18.91 18.40
CA MET A 284 -3.92 -19.10 16.99
C MET A 284 -4.81 -17.98 16.44
N GLY A 285 -4.45 -17.49 15.25
CA GLY A 285 -5.34 -16.66 14.42
C GLY A 285 -5.64 -15.27 14.97
N ASN A 286 -4.84 -14.75 15.90
CA ASN A 286 -4.99 -13.39 16.41
C ASN A 286 -3.72 -12.56 16.23
N ILE A 287 -3.87 -11.24 16.34
CA ILE A 287 -2.82 -10.24 16.14
C ILE A 287 -1.60 -10.41 17.05
N LYS A 288 -1.73 -11.02 18.25
CA LYS A 288 -0.58 -11.31 19.12
C LYS A 288 0.33 -12.42 18.57
N SER A 289 -0.15 -13.19 17.61
CA SER A 289 0.61 -14.23 16.91
C SER A 289 1.21 -13.76 15.57
N ILE A 290 1.15 -12.46 15.29
CA ILE A 290 1.68 -11.88 14.07
C ILE A 290 3.18 -12.14 13.91
N ARG A 291 3.57 -12.53 12.70
CA ARG A 291 4.94 -12.92 12.35
C ARG A 291 5.24 -12.62 10.87
N THR A 292 4.82 -11.45 10.41
CA THR A 292 4.96 -10.95 9.04
C THR A 292 6.37 -11.20 8.46
N SER A 293 7.41 -10.95 9.23
CA SER A 293 8.80 -11.08 8.79
C SER A 293 9.28 -12.53 8.66
N HIS A 294 8.50 -13.49 9.12
CA HIS A 294 8.75 -14.92 8.96
C HIS A 294 8.09 -15.49 7.69
N VAL A 295 7.38 -14.66 6.94
CA VAL A 295 6.71 -15.01 5.70
C VAL A 295 7.44 -14.37 4.52
N LEU A 296 7.66 -15.13 3.45
CA LEU A 296 8.10 -14.61 2.15
C LEU A 296 6.87 -14.39 1.28
N PRO A 297 6.44 -13.14 1.09
CA PRO A 297 5.13 -12.87 0.53
C PRO A 297 5.22 -12.79 -1.00
N VAL A 298 4.27 -13.45 -1.67
CA VAL A 298 4.24 -13.60 -3.14
C VAL A 298 4.13 -12.27 -3.88
N ASP A 299 3.36 -11.33 -3.34
CA ASP A 299 3.16 -9.98 -3.86
C ASP A 299 4.45 -9.16 -3.89
N LEU A 300 5.21 -9.09 -2.80
CA LEU A 300 6.47 -8.35 -2.76
C LEU A 300 7.47 -8.87 -3.81
N ASN A 301 7.61 -10.19 -3.90
CA ASN A 301 8.54 -10.83 -4.83
C ASN A 301 8.10 -10.61 -6.29
N ALA A 302 6.79 -10.68 -6.56
CA ALA A 302 6.24 -10.36 -7.87
C ALA A 302 6.46 -8.87 -8.25
N ILE A 303 6.24 -7.95 -7.31
CA ILE A 303 6.47 -6.52 -7.54
C ILE A 303 7.93 -6.27 -7.92
N LEU A 304 8.87 -6.81 -7.14
CA LEU A 304 10.30 -6.62 -7.39
C LEU A 304 10.76 -7.29 -8.70
N LEU A 305 10.17 -8.43 -9.09
CA LEU A 305 10.41 -9.03 -10.40
C LEU A 305 10.04 -8.07 -11.54
N LYS A 306 8.89 -7.40 -11.44
CA LYS A 306 8.48 -6.40 -12.42
C LYS A 306 9.36 -5.15 -12.37
N ASN A 307 9.77 -4.71 -11.18
CA ASN A 307 10.69 -3.56 -11.04
C ASN A 307 12.04 -3.83 -11.72
N LEU A 308 12.59 -5.04 -11.55
CA LEU A 308 13.81 -5.45 -12.25
C LEU A 308 13.61 -5.49 -13.77
N SER A 309 12.44 -5.91 -14.24
CA SER A 309 12.10 -5.91 -15.67
C SER A 309 12.07 -4.49 -16.26
N ILE A 310 11.46 -3.54 -15.54
CA ILE A 310 11.40 -2.13 -15.94
C ILE A 310 12.81 -1.50 -15.92
N ALA A 311 13.60 -1.77 -14.87
CA ALA A 311 14.98 -1.30 -14.77
C ALA A 311 15.85 -1.83 -15.93
N GLU A 312 15.72 -3.12 -16.26
CA GLU A 312 16.41 -3.72 -17.41
C GLU A 312 16.08 -2.97 -18.72
N GLU A 313 14.78 -2.77 -19.00
CA GLU A 313 14.30 -2.09 -20.21
C GLU A 313 14.82 -0.65 -20.28
N TYR A 314 14.77 0.07 -19.16
CA TYR A 314 15.16 1.48 -19.11
C TYR A 314 16.67 1.67 -19.22
N CYS A 315 17.47 0.78 -18.65
CA CYS A 315 18.91 0.74 -18.88
C CYS A 315 19.23 0.56 -20.38
N ILE A 316 18.50 -0.30 -21.11
CA ILE A 316 18.66 -0.43 -22.57
C ILE A 316 18.36 0.90 -23.25
N TYR A 317 17.23 1.52 -22.90
CA TYR A 317 16.81 2.79 -23.50
C TYR A 317 17.86 3.90 -23.35
N VAL A 318 18.49 4.01 -22.17
CA VAL A 318 19.49 5.05 -21.92
C VAL A 318 20.91 4.72 -22.40
N GLY A 319 21.15 3.49 -22.88
CA GLY A 319 22.44 3.00 -23.36
C GLY A 319 23.33 2.35 -22.28
N GLU A 320 22.80 2.05 -21.11
CA GLU A 320 23.52 1.42 -19.99
C GLU A 320 23.45 -0.12 -20.05
N HIS A 321 24.04 -0.71 -21.09
CA HIS A 321 23.92 -2.14 -21.39
C HIS A 321 24.45 -3.07 -20.29
N GLU A 322 25.55 -2.72 -19.61
CA GLU A 322 26.10 -3.54 -18.51
C GLU A 322 25.15 -3.62 -17.31
N LYS A 323 24.51 -2.49 -16.95
CA LYS A 323 23.48 -2.48 -15.90
C LYS A 323 22.23 -3.23 -16.33
N SER A 324 21.84 -3.13 -17.60
CA SER A 324 20.74 -3.93 -18.15
C SER A 324 21.01 -5.43 -18.00
N GLU A 325 22.22 -5.90 -18.34
CA GLU A 325 22.59 -7.31 -18.16
C GLU A 325 22.57 -7.73 -16.69
N LYS A 326 23.03 -6.87 -15.78
CA LYS A 326 22.92 -7.10 -14.33
C LYS A 326 21.45 -7.27 -13.91
N TYR A 327 20.57 -6.34 -14.27
CA TYR A 327 19.14 -6.43 -13.91
C TYR A 327 18.46 -7.64 -14.56
N ARG A 328 18.84 -8.01 -15.79
CA ARG A 328 18.37 -9.25 -16.44
C ARG A 328 18.73 -10.48 -15.61
N ASN A 329 19.98 -10.59 -15.17
CA ASN A 329 20.43 -11.74 -14.38
C ASN A 329 19.68 -11.82 -13.04
N GLU A 330 19.56 -10.70 -12.33
CA GLU A 330 18.79 -10.64 -11.07
C GLU A 330 17.31 -10.97 -11.27
N LYS A 331 16.71 -10.50 -12.37
CA LYS A 331 15.33 -10.78 -12.76
C LYS A 331 15.12 -12.27 -13.02
N GLU A 332 15.96 -12.91 -13.82
CA GLU A 332 15.83 -14.35 -14.12
C GLU A 332 16.06 -15.20 -12.87
N GLU A 333 17.02 -14.85 -12.00
CA GLU A 333 17.20 -15.53 -10.71
C GLU A 333 15.96 -15.42 -9.81
N LEU A 334 15.39 -14.23 -9.67
CA LEU A 334 14.19 -14.02 -8.85
C LEU A 334 12.99 -14.77 -9.42
N LYS A 335 12.83 -14.75 -10.76
CA LYS A 335 11.78 -15.49 -11.46
C LYS A 335 11.89 -16.99 -11.22
N GLU A 336 13.09 -17.56 -11.31
CA GLU A 336 13.33 -18.97 -10.98
C GLU A 336 12.98 -19.27 -9.52
N MET A 337 13.36 -18.40 -8.57
CA MET A 337 13.04 -18.57 -7.16
C MET A 337 11.54 -18.51 -6.89
N ILE A 338 10.80 -17.57 -7.50
CA ILE A 338 9.33 -17.48 -7.41
C ILE A 338 8.69 -18.77 -7.95
N GLN A 339 9.14 -19.26 -9.11
CA GLN A 339 8.59 -20.47 -9.72
C GLN A 339 8.92 -21.74 -8.92
N LYS A 340 10.09 -21.79 -8.25
CA LYS A 340 10.50 -22.97 -7.48
C LYS A 340 9.88 -23.02 -6.09
N ILE A 341 9.79 -21.87 -5.42
CA ILE A 341 9.43 -21.80 -3.99
C ILE A 341 7.97 -21.40 -3.78
N LEU A 342 7.43 -20.51 -4.62
CA LEU A 342 6.12 -19.91 -4.40
C LEU A 342 5.03 -20.52 -5.29
N TRP A 343 5.36 -21.13 -6.43
CA TRP A 343 4.38 -21.85 -7.26
C TRP A 343 4.07 -23.24 -6.68
N ASN A 344 2.78 -23.60 -6.65
CA ASN A 344 2.32 -24.93 -6.30
C ASN A 344 1.67 -25.58 -7.52
N ASP A 345 2.28 -26.68 -8.02
CA ASP A 345 1.82 -27.32 -9.25
C ASP A 345 0.48 -28.07 -9.08
N ASP A 346 0.23 -28.64 -7.90
CA ASP A 346 -0.99 -29.40 -7.60
C ASP A 346 -2.21 -28.48 -7.54
N LEU A 347 -2.07 -27.32 -6.90
CA LEU A 347 -3.14 -26.32 -6.77
C LEU A 347 -3.21 -25.39 -7.97
N GLY A 348 -2.13 -25.20 -8.72
CA GLY A 348 -2.11 -24.34 -9.89
C GLY A 348 -2.10 -22.84 -9.57
N CYS A 349 -1.42 -22.44 -8.49
CA CYS A 349 -1.33 -21.04 -8.08
C CYS A 349 -0.05 -20.77 -7.29
N TRP A 350 0.25 -19.50 -7.02
CA TRP A 350 1.34 -19.10 -6.13
C TRP A 350 0.85 -18.90 -4.70
N PHE A 351 1.74 -19.13 -3.74
CA PHE A 351 1.46 -19.04 -2.32
C PHE A 351 2.68 -18.44 -1.60
N ASP A 352 2.42 -17.81 -0.46
CA ASP A 352 3.50 -17.35 0.41
C ASP A 352 4.29 -18.54 0.97
N PHE A 353 5.53 -18.31 1.37
CA PHE A 353 6.38 -19.32 1.99
C PHE A 353 6.63 -19.02 3.47
N ASP A 354 6.40 -20.02 4.32
CA ASP A 354 6.67 -19.99 5.75
C ASP A 354 8.13 -20.36 6.00
N MET A 355 8.96 -19.40 6.44
CA MET A 355 10.38 -19.68 6.67
C MET A 355 10.64 -20.52 7.91
N ASP A 356 9.76 -20.47 8.91
CA ASP A 356 9.95 -21.24 10.16
C ASP A 356 9.68 -22.72 9.95
N LYS A 357 8.74 -23.03 9.05
CA LYS A 357 8.32 -24.41 8.75
C LYS A 357 8.84 -24.93 7.42
N GLU A 358 9.51 -24.08 6.67
CA GLU A 358 10.08 -24.36 5.35
C GLU A 358 9.06 -24.97 4.36
N HIS A 359 7.83 -24.46 4.36
CA HIS A 359 6.78 -24.89 3.44
C HIS A 359 5.86 -23.76 2.97
N GLN A 360 5.16 -23.98 1.87
CA GLN A 360 4.17 -23.03 1.35
C GLN A 360 2.96 -22.90 2.30
N ILE A 361 2.44 -21.68 2.46
CA ILE A 361 1.20 -21.39 3.15
C ILE A 361 0.06 -21.55 2.14
N LEU A 362 -0.50 -22.76 2.05
CA LEU A 362 -1.52 -23.14 1.05
C LEU A 362 -2.93 -22.58 1.36
N THR A 363 -2.99 -21.35 1.86
CA THR A 363 -4.23 -20.60 2.09
C THR A 363 -4.46 -19.61 0.96
N TYR A 364 -5.71 -19.45 0.55
CA TYR A 364 -6.09 -18.45 -0.43
C TYR A 364 -5.98 -17.03 0.15
N TYR A 365 -5.22 -16.19 -0.55
CA TYR A 365 -5.31 -14.75 -0.48
C TYR A 365 -5.42 -14.16 -1.89
N ASP A 366 -5.98 -12.96 -2.02
CA ASP A 366 -6.04 -12.22 -3.28
C ASP A 366 -4.63 -11.87 -3.83
N THR A 367 -3.61 -11.90 -2.98
CA THR A 367 -2.20 -11.66 -3.32
C THR A 367 -1.57 -12.78 -4.14
N ASN A 368 -2.09 -14.00 -4.06
CA ASN A 368 -1.64 -15.15 -4.83
C ASN A 368 -1.54 -14.88 -6.34
N PHE A 369 -2.26 -13.86 -6.84
CA PHE A 369 -2.33 -13.50 -8.25
C PHE A 369 -1.40 -12.36 -8.69
N PHE A 370 -0.63 -11.74 -7.79
CA PHE A 370 0.34 -10.70 -8.17
C PHE A 370 1.36 -11.14 -9.24
N PRO A 371 1.85 -12.40 -9.26
CA PRO A 371 2.73 -12.87 -10.32
C PRO A 371 2.15 -12.70 -11.73
N LEU A 372 0.83 -12.70 -11.91
CA LEU A 372 0.17 -12.53 -13.21
C LEU A 372 0.52 -11.20 -13.91
N VAL A 373 0.76 -10.12 -13.15
CA VAL A 373 1.02 -8.79 -13.75
C VAL A 373 2.48 -8.54 -14.10
N THR A 374 3.37 -9.47 -13.76
CA THR A 374 4.83 -9.35 -13.87
C THR A 374 5.39 -9.73 -15.24
N GLY A 375 4.58 -10.32 -16.11
CA GLY A 375 5.04 -10.84 -17.41
C GLY A 375 5.73 -12.20 -17.32
N ILE A 376 5.46 -12.98 -16.27
CA ILE A 376 5.81 -14.41 -16.26
C ILE A 376 5.08 -15.09 -17.42
N ASN A 377 5.86 -15.74 -18.29
CA ASN A 377 5.31 -16.54 -19.39
C ASN A 377 4.70 -17.81 -18.81
N LEU A 378 3.38 -17.93 -18.94
CA LEU A 378 2.63 -19.13 -18.62
C LEU A 378 2.24 -19.83 -19.91
N ASP A 379 2.52 -21.12 -19.99
CA ASP A 379 1.93 -21.97 -21.03
C ASP A 379 0.42 -22.13 -20.82
N GLU A 380 -0.28 -22.62 -21.84
CA GLU A 380 -1.74 -22.81 -21.80
C GLU A 380 -2.16 -23.69 -20.61
N HIS A 381 -1.36 -24.71 -20.28
CA HIS A 381 -1.60 -25.61 -19.15
C HIS A 381 -1.62 -24.88 -17.80
N ASN A 382 -0.65 -24.01 -17.53
CA ASN A 382 -0.61 -23.24 -16.29
C ASN A 382 -1.69 -22.14 -16.26
N GLN A 383 -2.08 -21.59 -17.41
CA GLN A 383 -3.23 -20.67 -17.50
C GLN A 383 -4.53 -21.38 -17.09
N GLU A 384 -4.78 -22.59 -17.62
CA GLU A 384 -5.93 -23.41 -17.26
C GLU A 384 -5.94 -23.79 -15.77
N LYS A 385 -4.77 -24.14 -15.22
CA LYS A 385 -4.61 -24.41 -13.78
C LYS A 385 -5.04 -23.22 -12.91
N ILE A 386 -4.66 -22.00 -13.28
CA ILE A 386 -5.04 -20.80 -12.53
C ILE A 386 -6.56 -20.54 -12.62
N ALA A 387 -7.15 -20.68 -13.80
CA ALA A 387 -8.59 -20.55 -13.98
C ALA A 387 -9.37 -21.61 -13.17
N SER A 388 -8.86 -22.84 -13.16
CA SER A 388 -9.39 -23.94 -12.36
C SER A 388 -9.27 -23.67 -10.86
N TYR A 389 -8.13 -23.15 -10.39
CA TYR A 389 -7.94 -22.77 -9.00
C TYR A 389 -8.93 -21.70 -8.54
N ILE A 390 -9.08 -20.60 -9.32
CA ILE A 390 -10.05 -19.52 -9.04
C ILE A 390 -11.48 -20.07 -8.90
N THR A 391 -11.84 -21.04 -9.75
CA THR A 391 -13.16 -21.67 -9.72
C THR A 391 -13.30 -22.59 -8.51
N THR A 392 -12.31 -23.45 -8.27
CA THR A 392 -12.34 -24.51 -7.25
C THR A 392 -12.28 -23.94 -5.83
N VAL A 393 -11.46 -22.90 -5.61
CA VAL A 393 -11.41 -22.20 -4.32
C VAL A 393 -12.71 -21.44 -4.02
N GLY A 394 -13.55 -21.23 -5.04
CA GLY A 394 -14.91 -20.74 -4.89
C GLY A 394 -15.02 -19.24 -4.62
N ILE A 395 -13.98 -18.45 -4.91
CA ILE A 395 -14.02 -16.99 -4.74
C ILE A 395 -15.02 -16.30 -5.69
N LEU A 396 -15.35 -16.93 -6.82
CA LEU A 396 -16.33 -16.43 -7.77
C LEU A 396 -17.79 -16.48 -7.28
N LYS A 397 -18.07 -17.15 -6.14
CA LYS A 397 -19.45 -17.28 -5.62
C LYS A 397 -19.97 -16.00 -4.94
N TYR A 398 -19.10 -15.08 -4.57
CA TYR A 398 -19.48 -13.89 -3.79
C TYR A 398 -19.95 -12.74 -4.70
N PRO A 399 -21.18 -12.24 -4.56
CA PRO A 399 -21.76 -11.29 -5.52
C PRO A 399 -21.07 -9.92 -5.53
N GLY A 400 -20.41 -9.51 -4.44
CA GLY A 400 -19.83 -8.17 -4.30
C GLY A 400 -18.36 -8.03 -4.72
N GLY A 401 -17.75 -9.06 -5.29
CA GLY A 401 -16.36 -9.01 -5.76
C GLY A 401 -15.58 -10.27 -5.40
N ILE A 402 -14.26 -10.13 -5.37
CA ILE A 402 -13.32 -11.18 -4.95
C ILE A 402 -12.84 -10.85 -3.54
N PRO A 403 -13.13 -11.69 -2.53
CA PRO A 403 -12.69 -11.40 -1.16
C PRO A 403 -11.17 -11.49 -1.05
N THR A 404 -10.61 -10.74 -0.11
CA THR A 404 -9.17 -10.78 0.16
C THR A 404 -8.68 -12.13 0.65
N SER A 405 -9.51 -12.82 1.45
CA SER A 405 -9.26 -14.19 1.89
C SER A 405 -10.59 -14.93 2.08
N LEU A 406 -10.54 -16.19 2.50
CA LEU A 406 -11.72 -16.92 2.99
C LEU A 406 -11.74 -17.05 4.52
N GLN A 407 -10.83 -16.37 5.22
CA GLN A 407 -10.67 -16.43 6.67
C GLN A 407 -11.53 -15.37 7.35
N VAL A 408 -12.35 -15.78 8.31
CA VAL A 408 -13.19 -14.88 9.11
C VAL A 408 -12.44 -14.48 10.38
N SER A 409 -11.45 -13.61 10.25
CA SER A 409 -10.58 -13.20 11.36
C SER A 409 -11.10 -12.01 12.16
N GLY A 410 -11.96 -11.18 11.55
CA GLY A 410 -12.35 -9.86 12.08
C GLY A 410 -11.40 -8.74 11.65
N GLU A 411 -10.29 -9.07 10.99
CA GLU A 411 -9.36 -8.10 10.43
C GLU A 411 -9.85 -7.52 9.10
N GLN A 412 -9.29 -6.37 8.72
CA GLN A 412 -9.75 -5.66 7.54
C GLN A 412 -9.29 -6.25 6.21
N TRP A 413 -8.11 -6.86 6.18
CA TRP A 413 -7.56 -7.53 4.99
C TRP A 413 -7.86 -9.03 5.03
N ASP A 414 -9.14 -9.35 5.23
CA ASP A 414 -9.67 -10.71 5.30
C ASP A 414 -11.14 -10.74 4.90
N PHE A 415 -11.74 -11.93 4.87
CA PHE A 415 -13.16 -12.08 4.61
C PHE A 415 -14.01 -11.30 5.63
N PRO A 416 -15.04 -10.54 5.21
CA PRO A 416 -15.68 -10.52 3.90
C PRO A 416 -15.24 -9.37 2.98
N ASN A 417 -14.11 -8.73 3.25
CA ASN A 417 -13.72 -7.51 2.56
C ASN A 417 -13.03 -7.81 1.22
N ALA A 418 -13.20 -6.89 0.27
CA ALA A 418 -12.49 -6.79 -0.98
C ALA A 418 -11.99 -5.36 -1.19
N TRP A 419 -10.87 -5.24 -1.88
CA TRP A 419 -10.12 -4.00 -2.04
C TRP A 419 -9.84 -3.73 -3.52
N ALA A 420 -9.88 -2.46 -3.92
CA ALA A 420 -9.66 -2.06 -5.31
C ALA A 420 -8.26 -2.45 -5.83
N PRO A 421 -7.16 -2.27 -5.06
CA PRO A 421 -5.81 -2.65 -5.50
C PRO A 421 -5.69 -4.08 -6.02
N THR A 422 -6.14 -5.06 -5.25
CA THR A 422 -5.99 -6.48 -5.61
C THR A 422 -6.99 -6.96 -6.62
N THR A 423 -8.18 -6.36 -6.63
CA THR A 423 -9.15 -6.58 -7.70
C THR A 423 -8.57 -6.13 -9.04
N TRP A 424 -7.91 -4.96 -9.08
CA TRP A 424 -7.21 -4.48 -10.27
C TRP A 424 -6.09 -5.43 -10.70
N ILE A 425 -5.23 -5.87 -9.77
CA ILE A 425 -4.13 -6.80 -10.04
C ILE A 425 -4.64 -8.10 -10.67
N LEU A 426 -5.72 -8.69 -10.13
CA LEU A 426 -6.29 -9.91 -10.67
C LEU A 426 -6.87 -9.70 -12.08
N ILE A 427 -7.64 -8.64 -12.30
CA ILE A 427 -8.26 -8.36 -13.60
C ILE A 427 -7.16 -8.12 -14.67
N GLU A 428 -6.19 -7.26 -14.38
CA GLU A 428 -5.09 -6.97 -15.30
C GLU A 428 -4.21 -8.18 -15.55
N GLY A 429 -3.95 -8.96 -14.49
CA GLY A 429 -3.19 -10.20 -14.58
C GLY A 429 -3.85 -11.20 -15.53
N LEU A 430 -5.15 -11.45 -15.35
CA LEU A 430 -5.93 -12.34 -16.20
C LEU A 430 -5.96 -11.86 -17.66
N ASN A 431 -6.12 -10.54 -17.89
CA ASN A 431 -6.05 -9.96 -19.24
C ASN A 431 -4.70 -10.23 -19.90
N LYS A 432 -3.59 -10.06 -19.17
CA LYS A 432 -2.23 -10.28 -19.68
C LYS A 432 -1.94 -11.72 -20.06
N ILE A 433 -2.56 -12.69 -19.37
CA ILE A 433 -2.34 -14.12 -19.62
C ILE A 433 -3.40 -14.75 -20.53
N GLY A 434 -4.23 -13.94 -21.21
CA GLY A 434 -5.21 -14.41 -22.19
C GLY A 434 -6.56 -14.87 -21.61
N LEU A 435 -6.78 -14.79 -20.29
CA LEU A 435 -8.04 -15.16 -19.63
C LEU A 435 -9.04 -13.98 -19.57
N GLN A 436 -9.24 -13.33 -20.72
CA GLN A 436 -9.99 -12.07 -20.84
C GLN A 436 -11.47 -12.19 -20.44
N GLU A 437 -12.13 -13.30 -20.76
CA GLU A 437 -13.54 -13.50 -20.38
C GLU A 437 -13.72 -13.61 -18.85
N LEU A 438 -12.77 -14.27 -18.16
CA LEU A 438 -12.78 -14.34 -16.70
C LEU A 438 -12.47 -12.98 -16.09
N ALA A 439 -11.50 -12.25 -16.64
CA ALA A 439 -11.18 -10.88 -16.23
C ALA A 439 -12.40 -9.96 -16.34
N LYS A 440 -13.11 -10.02 -17.48
CA LYS A 440 -14.33 -9.26 -17.75
C LYS A 440 -15.47 -9.62 -16.79
N TYR A 441 -15.65 -10.90 -16.48
CA TYR A 441 -16.64 -11.35 -15.50
C TYR A 441 -16.37 -10.78 -14.10
N ILE A 442 -15.11 -10.79 -13.66
CA ILE A 442 -14.71 -10.23 -12.37
C ILE A 442 -14.87 -8.70 -12.37
N ALA A 443 -14.47 -8.03 -13.45
CA ALA A 443 -14.62 -6.58 -13.61
C ALA A 443 -16.09 -6.14 -13.58
N ASP A 444 -16.98 -6.81 -14.30
CA ASP A 444 -18.43 -6.51 -14.31
C ASP A 444 -19.03 -6.66 -12.90
N LYS A 445 -18.65 -7.72 -12.18
CA LYS A 445 -19.07 -7.91 -10.78
C LYS A 445 -18.61 -6.77 -9.88
N TRP A 446 -17.33 -6.40 -9.95
CA TRP A 446 -16.76 -5.31 -9.16
C TRP A 446 -17.44 -3.97 -9.46
N LEU A 447 -17.58 -3.62 -10.74
CA LEU A 447 -18.23 -2.39 -11.18
C LEU A 447 -19.70 -2.32 -10.74
N ARG A 448 -20.47 -3.40 -10.85
CA ARG A 448 -21.86 -3.44 -10.37
C ARG A 448 -21.97 -3.21 -8.87
N LYS A 449 -21.10 -3.84 -8.06
CA LYS A 449 -21.09 -3.63 -6.60
C LYS A 449 -20.78 -2.17 -6.27
N ASN A 450 -19.71 -1.63 -6.85
CA ASN A 450 -19.27 -0.26 -6.60
C ASN A 450 -20.33 0.75 -7.06
N TYR A 451 -20.93 0.56 -8.24
CA TYR A 451 -21.99 1.43 -8.74
C TYR A 451 -23.27 1.37 -7.89
N THR A 452 -23.64 0.19 -7.40
CA THR A 452 -24.78 0.03 -6.49
C THR A 452 -24.52 0.78 -5.19
N VAL A 453 -23.33 0.65 -4.62
CA VAL A 453 -22.93 1.38 -3.41
C VAL A 453 -22.90 2.89 -3.65
N TYR A 454 -22.29 3.34 -4.75
CA TYR A 454 -22.27 4.74 -5.16
C TYR A 454 -23.68 5.34 -5.21
N ARG A 455 -24.60 4.68 -5.90
CA ARG A 455 -25.98 5.16 -6.04
C ARG A 455 -26.72 5.19 -4.71
N ASP A 456 -26.59 4.14 -3.90
CA ASP A 456 -27.35 3.99 -2.66
C ASP A 456 -26.75 4.82 -1.50
N ALA A 457 -25.48 5.22 -1.60
CA ALA A 457 -24.77 6.01 -0.60
C ALA A 457 -24.63 7.50 -0.99
N ASP A 458 -25.54 8.03 -1.82
CA ASP A 458 -25.57 9.44 -2.23
C ASP A 458 -24.26 9.91 -2.91
N GLY A 459 -23.78 9.09 -3.85
CA GLY A 459 -22.59 9.34 -4.64
C GLY A 459 -21.28 8.99 -3.95
N LYS A 460 -21.29 8.41 -2.74
CA LYS A 460 -20.08 8.11 -1.98
C LYS A 460 -19.39 6.84 -2.45
N MET A 461 -18.05 6.87 -2.40
CA MET A 461 -17.17 5.72 -2.61
C MET A 461 -16.41 5.43 -1.32
N PHE A 462 -16.06 4.16 -1.13
CA PHE A 462 -15.45 3.68 0.11
C PHE A 462 -14.10 3.01 -0.16
N GLU A 463 -13.28 2.99 0.87
CA GLU A 463 -11.98 2.33 0.92
C GLU A 463 -12.02 0.83 0.56
N LYS A 464 -13.04 0.12 1.04
CA LYS A 464 -13.19 -1.35 0.91
C LYS A 464 -14.66 -1.77 0.88
N TYR A 465 -14.96 -2.96 0.33
CA TYR A 465 -16.32 -3.42 0.06
C TYR A 465 -16.59 -4.83 0.60
N ASN A 466 -17.77 -5.03 1.21
CA ASN A 466 -18.21 -6.35 1.67
C ASN A 466 -18.73 -7.17 0.48
N VAL A 467 -18.10 -8.33 0.22
CA VAL A 467 -18.44 -9.16 -0.96
C VAL A 467 -19.65 -10.07 -0.77
N THR A 468 -20.08 -10.30 0.47
CA THR A 468 -21.11 -11.32 0.77
C THR A 468 -22.49 -10.95 0.30
N THR A 469 -22.77 -9.66 0.15
CA THR A 469 -24.09 -9.17 -0.23
C THR A 469 -24.00 -8.17 -1.37
N GLY A 470 -25.00 -8.20 -2.25
CA GLY A 470 -25.23 -7.12 -3.22
C GLY A 470 -25.80 -5.85 -2.60
N CYS A 471 -26.18 -5.88 -1.31
CA CYS A 471 -26.74 -4.73 -0.61
C CYS A 471 -25.66 -3.67 -0.34
N ALA A 472 -25.98 -2.40 -0.57
CA ALA A 472 -25.09 -1.28 -0.32
C ALA A 472 -24.96 -0.91 1.17
N LEU A 473 -25.97 -1.23 1.98
CA LEU A 473 -26.03 -0.86 3.40
C LEU A 473 -25.21 -1.78 4.32
N ASN A 474 -24.72 -2.91 3.80
CA ASN A 474 -23.80 -3.77 4.54
C ASN A 474 -22.37 -3.26 4.32
N ILE A 475 -22.00 -2.25 5.11
CA ILE A 475 -20.70 -1.59 5.02
C ILE A 475 -19.63 -2.61 5.43
N ALA A 476 -18.52 -2.63 4.68
CA ALA A 476 -17.32 -3.35 5.08
C ALA A 476 -16.85 -2.91 6.48
N GLY A 477 -15.98 -3.68 7.12
CA GLY A 477 -15.55 -3.36 8.49
C GLY A 477 -14.25 -4.06 8.87
N GLY A 478 -14.01 -4.20 10.16
CA GLY A 478 -12.82 -4.86 10.71
C GLY A 478 -11.58 -3.97 10.71
N GLY A 479 -10.57 -4.41 11.46
CA GLY A 479 -9.33 -3.66 11.72
C GLY A 479 -9.46 -2.59 12.80
N GLU A 480 -8.47 -1.70 12.88
CA GLU A 480 -8.31 -0.72 13.96
C GLU A 480 -9.18 0.54 13.81
N TYR A 481 -9.86 0.75 12.67
CA TYR A 481 -10.64 1.98 12.40
C TYR A 481 -11.88 1.76 11.51
N ILE A 482 -12.77 2.75 11.51
CA ILE A 482 -14.00 2.77 10.70
C ILE A 482 -13.69 2.96 9.21
N VAL A 483 -14.52 2.43 8.31
CA VAL A 483 -14.33 2.58 6.85
C VAL A 483 -14.24 4.05 6.44
N GLN A 484 -13.29 4.37 5.57
CA GLN A 484 -13.10 5.73 5.04
C GLN A 484 -13.88 5.99 3.73
N GLU A 485 -14.32 7.24 3.57
CA GLU A 485 -15.00 7.77 2.37
C GLU A 485 -13.99 8.49 1.47
N GLY A 486 -14.15 8.37 0.16
CA GLY A 486 -13.28 9.01 -0.82
C GLY A 486 -13.30 8.27 -2.15
N PHE A 487 -12.58 7.17 -2.34
CA PHE A 487 -11.25 6.85 -1.82
C PHE A 487 -10.34 6.73 -3.06
N GLY A 488 -9.07 7.10 -2.98
CA GLY A 488 -8.23 7.39 -4.15
C GLY A 488 -7.99 6.25 -5.15
N TRP A 489 -7.95 4.98 -4.69
CA TRP A 489 -7.60 3.81 -5.51
C TRP A 489 -8.72 3.16 -6.32
#